data_AF-A0A7X7Y123-F1
#
_entry.id   AF-A0A7X7Y123-F1
#
_cell.length_a   1.000
_cell.length_b   1.000
_cell.length_c   1.000
_cell.angle_alpha   90.00
_cell.angle_beta   90.00
_cell.angle_gamma   90.00
#
_symmetry.space_group_name_H-M   'P 1'
#
loop_
_entity.id
_entity.type
_entity.pdbx_description
1 polymer ?
#
loop_
_entity_poly.entity_id
_entity_poly.type
_entity_poly.pdbx_seq_one_letter_code
_entity_poly.pdbx_strand_id
1 'polypeptide(L)' 'MICSNCKSSRIEEGVAIGKTAETGNIGPKSSKGIVTYVSQMYCDICLDCGELVRFYIKDDTDRKWIKKPGSFGTK' A
#
# COMPACT_ATOMS: atom_id res chain seq x y z
N MET A 1 9.79 14.64 1.82
CA MET A 1 8.56 15.01 2.58
C MET A 1 8.90 15.34 4.03
N ILE A 2 7.98 15.87 4.84
CA ILE A 2 8.19 16.09 6.28
C ILE A 2 7.23 15.20 7.08
N CYS A 3 7.72 14.55 8.13
CA CYS A 3 6.88 13.76 9.02
C CYS A 3 5.85 14.65 9.74
N SER A 4 4.55 14.41 9.52
CA SER A 4 3.48 15.18 10.17
C SER A 4 3.48 15.04 11.70
N ASN A 5 3.97 13.90 12.21
CA ASN A 5 4.01 13.57 13.64
C ASN A 5 5.16 14.30 14.36
N CYS A 6 6.42 14.09 13.95
CA CYS A 6 7.60 14.64 14.66
C CYS A 6 8.30 15.81 13.96
N LYS A 7 7.83 16.23 12.77
CA LYS A 7 8.43 17.28 11.92
C LYS A 7 9.84 17.00 11.38
N SER A 8 10.37 15.80 11.61
CA SER A 8 11.64 15.38 10.99
C SER A 8 11.54 15.31 9.46
N SER A 9 12.66 15.60 8.80
CA SER A 9 12.89 15.40 7.37
C SER A 9 13.64 14.10 7.05
N ARG A 10 14.04 13.31 8.07
CA ARG A 10 14.73 12.02 7.90
C ARG A 10 13.74 10.93 7.53
N ILE A 11 13.43 10.86 6.24
CA ILE A 11 12.48 9.89 5.68
C ILE A 11 13.22 8.90 4.79
N GLU A 12 13.01 7.61 5.05
CA GLU A 12 13.41 6.52 4.16
C GLU A 12 12.26 6.22 3.20
N GLU A 13 12.50 6.34 1.90
CA GLU A 13 11.47 6.25 0.87
C GLU A 13 11.50 4.88 0.17
N GLY A 14 10.33 4.35 -0.19
CA GLY A 14 10.22 3.14 -1.01
C GLY A 14 10.52 1.83 -0.30
N VAL A 15 10.32 1.78 1.01
CA VAL A 15 10.44 0.56 1.80
C VAL A 15 9.37 -0.45 1.38
N ALA A 16 9.77 -1.67 1.06
CA ALA A 16 8.87 -2.73 0.64
C ALA A 16 8.12 -3.34 1.83
N ILE A 17 6.80 -3.52 1.71
CA ILE A 17 5.98 -4.23 2.70
C ILE A 17 5.96 -5.72 2.35
N GLY A 18 6.82 -6.50 3.00
CA GLY A 18 6.98 -7.92 2.73
C GLY A 18 6.11 -8.85 3.57
N LYS A 19 5.97 -10.10 3.10
CA LYS A 19 5.48 -11.26 3.87
C LYS A 19 6.63 -12.26 4.01
N THR A 20 6.92 -12.72 5.22
CA THR A 20 8.09 -13.58 5.50
C THR A 20 7.83 -15.08 5.36
N ALA A 21 6.59 -15.54 5.52
CA ALA A 21 6.26 -16.99 5.61
C ALA A 21 5.43 -17.55 4.43
N GLU A 22 4.79 -16.71 3.62
CA GLU A 22 4.06 -17.15 2.42
C GLU A 22 4.47 -16.29 1.24
N THR A 23 4.68 -16.92 0.08
CA THR A 23 4.97 -16.23 -1.17
C THR A 23 3.74 -15.42 -1.61
N GLY A 24 3.93 -14.13 -1.91
CA GLY A 24 2.87 -13.28 -2.43
C GLY A 24 2.99 -11.82 -1.99
N ASN A 25 2.12 -10.99 -2.54
CA ASN A 25 2.09 -9.56 -2.25
C ASN A 25 1.12 -9.26 -1.10
N ILE A 26 1.42 -8.23 -0.32
CA ILE A 26 0.48 -7.60 0.61
C ILE A 26 0.00 -6.30 -0.03
N GLY A 27 -1.31 -6.17 -0.24
CA GLY A 27 -1.89 -4.92 -0.70
C GLY A 27 -3.32 -4.96 -1.24
N PRO A 28 -3.75 -3.88 -1.93
CA PRO A 28 -5.08 -3.77 -2.51
C PRO A 28 -5.34 -4.85 -3.55
N LYS A 29 -6.55 -5.40 -3.50
CA LYS A 29 -7.00 -6.43 -4.44
C LYS A 29 -7.69 -5.79 -5.65
N SER A 30 -7.40 -6.29 -6.83
CA SER A 30 -8.08 -5.92 -8.07
C SER A 30 -8.47 -7.17 -8.87
N SER A 31 -9.40 -7.02 -9.82
CA SER A 31 -9.80 -8.10 -10.71
C SER A 31 -9.58 -7.75 -12.19
N LYS A 32 -9.23 -8.78 -12.98
CA LYS A 32 -9.22 -8.74 -14.45
C LYS A 32 -9.83 -10.05 -14.95
N GLY A 33 -11.08 -9.97 -15.44
CA GLY A 33 -11.88 -11.16 -15.72
C GLY A 33 -12.19 -11.93 -14.43
N ILE A 34 -11.92 -13.25 -14.42
CA ILE A 34 -12.12 -14.13 -13.26
C ILE A 34 -10.93 -14.15 -12.29
N VAL A 35 -9.81 -13.52 -12.66
CA VAL A 35 -8.56 -13.57 -11.88
C VAL A 35 -8.50 -12.39 -10.90
N THR A 36 -8.14 -12.69 -9.65
CA THR A 36 -7.87 -11.69 -8.61
C THR A 36 -6.37 -11.49 -8.48
N TYR A 37 -5.94 -10.22 -8.40
CA TYR A 37 -4.55 -9.81 -8.24
C TYR A 37 -4.39 -9.04 -6.93
N VAL A 38 -3.22 -9.17 -6.31
CA VAL A 38 -2.82 -8.38 -5.15
C VAL A 38 -1.62 -7.52 -5.54
N SER A 39 -1.77 -6.20 -5.41
CA SER A 39 -0.68 -5.27 -5.75
C SER A 39 0.33 -5.21 -4.62
N GLN A 40 1.63 -5.13 -4.92
CA GLN A 40 2.68 -4.96 -3.91
C GLN A 40 2.64 -3.54 -3.35
N MET A 41 2.54 -3.42 -2.02
CA MET A 41 2.60 -2.13 -1.34
C MET A 41 4.02 -1.75 -0.92
N TYR A 42 4.22 -0.44 -0.84
CA TYR A 42 5.41 0.21 -0.32
C TYR A 42 5.00 1.27 0.70
N CYS A 43 5.93 1.67 1.55
CA CYS A 43 5.77 2.80 2.44
C CYS A 43 7.02 3.68 2.47
N ASP A 44 6.83 4.89 2.97
CA ASP A 44 7.92 5.79 3.35
C ASP A 44 7.91 5.91 4.89
N ILE A 45 9.06 5.77 5.54
CA ILE A 45 9.20 5.65 7.01
C ILE A 45 9.99 6.83 7.57
N CYS A 46 9.48 7.47 8.61
CA CYS A 46 10.24 8.45 9.37
C CYS A 46 11.26 7.75 10.28
N LEU A 47 12.55 7.97 10.05
CA LEU A 47 13.63 7.30 10.78
C LEU A 47 13.77 7.75 12.24
N ASP A 48 13.21 8.92 12.60
CA ASP A 48 13.31 9.44 13.97
C ASP A 48 12.16 9.01 14.89
N CYS A 49 10.96 8.74 14.35
CA CYS A 49 9.78 8.40 15.17
C CYS A 49 9.01 7.16 14.72
N GLY A 50 9.41 6.53 13.60
CA GLY A 50 8.77 5.32 13.08
C GLY A 50 7.42 5.54 12.37
N GLU A 51 6.96 6.79 12.23
CA GLU A 51 5.72 7.11 11.52
C GLU A 51 5.81 6.66 10.05
N LEU A 52 4.77 5.95 9.58
CA LEU A 52 4.59 5.62 8.17
C LEU A 52 3.91 6.80 7.48
N VAL A 53 4.70 7.65 6.83
CA VAL A 53 4.25 8.94 6.32
C VAL A 53 3.51 8.83 4.97
N ARG A 54 3.63 7.69 4.29
CA ARG A 54 2.88 7.36 3.08
C ARG A 54 2.82 5.85 2.86
N PHE A 55 1.67 5.39 2.34
CA PHE A 55 1.51 4.07 1.73
C PHE A 55 1.13 4.21 0.26
N TYR A 56 1.69 3.36 -0.60
CA TYR A 56 1.41 3.42 -2.03
C TYR A 56 1.72 2.10 -2.75
N ILE A 57 1.25 2.01 -3.99
CA ILE A 57 1.60 0.95 -4.95
C ILE A 57 2.33 1.60 -6.13
N LYS A 58 3.23 0.86 -6.78
CA LYS A 58 3.95 1.31 -8.00
C LYS A 58 3.36 0.72 -9.29
N ASP A 59 2.38 -0.17 -9.17
CA ASP A 59 1.70 -0.81 -10.30
C ASP A 59 0.67 0.11 -10.96
N ASP A 60 0.22 -0.26 -12.16
CA ASP A 60 -0.91 0.37 -12.86
C ASP A 60 -2.13 0.50 -11.94
N THR A 61 -2.66 1.71 -11.81
CA THR A 61 -3.75 2.06 -10.90
C THR A 61 -5.14 2.05 -11.55
N ASP A 62 -5.21 1.97 -12.89
CA ASP A 62 -6.48 1.92 -13.64
C ASP A 62 -7.04 0.48 -13.67
N ARG A 63 -7.51 0.03 -12.50
CA ARG A 63 -7.98 -1.34 -12.29
C ARG A 63 -9.35 -1.38 -11.64
N LYS A 64 -10.03 -2.51 -11.83
CA LYS A 64 -11.26 -2.83 -11.08
C LYS A 64 -10.89 -3.24 -9.65
N TRP A 65 -10.78 -2.24 -8.78
CA TRP A 65 -10.49 -2.44 -7.36
C TRP A 65 -11.63 -3.17 -6.65
N ILE A 66 -11.27 -4.19 -5.85
CA ILE A 66 -12.23 -4.94 -5.04
C ILE A 66 -12.48 -4.13 -3.77
N LYS A 67 -13.66 -3.52 -3.72
CA LYS A 67 -14.14 -2.79 -2.55
C LYS A 67 -14.63 -3.77 -1.48
N LYS A 68 -14.59 -3.34 -0.22
CA LYS A 68 -15.20 -4.08 0.90
C LYS A 68 -16.72 -4.23 0.64
N PRO A 69 -17.33 -5.40 0.91
CA PRO A 69 -18.78 -5.57 0.84
C PRO A 69 -19.52 -4.47 1.63
N GLY A 70 -20.59 -3.93 1.06
CA GLY A 70 -21.38 -2.83 1.64
C GLY A 70 -20.79 -1.43 1.42
N SER A 71 -19.70 -1.30 0.66
CA SER A 71 -19.18 0.01 0.25
C SER A 71 -20.03 0.60 -0.88
N PHE A 72 -20.07 1.94 -0.99
CA PHE A 72 -20.79 2.59 -2.08
C PHE A 72 -20.31 2.08 -3.46
N GLY A 73 -21.26 1.57 -4.25
CA GLY A 73 -21.01 0.98 -5.57
C GLY A 73 -20.59 -0.49 -5.57
N THR A 74 -20.72 -1.22 -4.46
CA THR A 74 -20.71 -2.71 -4.47
C THR A 74 -22.13 -3.23 -4.66
N LYS A 75 -22.34 -4.17 -5.60
CA LYS A 75 -23.60 -4.94 -5.70
C LYS A 75 -23.75 -5.88 -4.50
#